data_AF-A0A4Q9JU29-F1
#
_entry.id   AF-A0A4Q9JU29-F1
#
_cell.length_a   1.000
_cell.length_b   1.000
_cell.length_c   1.000
_cell.angle_alpha   90.00
_cell.angle_beta   90.00
_cell.angle_gamma   90.00
#
_symmetry.space_group_name_H-M   'P 1'
#
loop_
_entity.id
_entity.type
_entity.pdbx_description
1 polymer ?
#
loop_
_entity_poly.entity_id
_entity_poly.type
_entity_poly.pdbx_seq_one_letter_code
_entity_poly.pdbx_strand_id
1 'polypeptide(L)'
;MQKHLDENTTINLGSFYTPSFVVEMVYKLLEKHIKNLNSYTFLDSSCGYGDFFTKDFKYIGADIDKIALEKVKINHIFHTNALLNINREKFKIKKNEKLIIIGNPPYNDKTSIINAKIKKELFSCDEKLKYRDLGISFLRSYECLEPDFICVLHPLSYLIKEANFKALKDFKQKYKLVDGLIISSSIFTPKSSTHFPIIISFYKKDKKGMDFEYIKNFTFKSVENYSFCLKDFDFINNYVRKYPNLNDKRKAIAYFHTLRDINALKRNKTFMKNINSNTIKVFKENLTYYIYIHFFKEFCYKLPYCFGNLDIFIDKDKFLKIEQELLNWFYKKEFDKQKIENYFKMLFSTYLKE
;
A
#
# COMPACT_ATOMS: atom_id res chain seq x y z
N MET A 1 -13.26 20.39 -5.02
CA MET A 1 -12.67 19.81 -6.25
C MET A 1 -11.48 20.65 -6.63
N GLN A 2 -10.26 20.09 -6.60
CA GLN A 2 -9.05 20.75 -7.09
C GLN A 2 -9.20 20.94 -8.60
N LYS A 3 -9.58 22.15 -9.05
CA LYS A 3 -9.96 22.42 -10.45
C LYS A 3 -8.80 22.93 -11.33
N HIS A 4 -7.62 23.08 -10.76
CA HIS A 4 -6.54 23.84 -11.38
C HIS A 4 -5.38 22.99 -11.90
N LEU A 5 -5.23 21.76 -11.40
CA LEU A 5 -4.32 20.78 -11.98
C LEU A 5 -5.09 20.02 -13.07
N ASP A 6 -4.46 19.83 -14.24
CA ASP A 6 -5.01 18.92 -15.24
C ASP A 6 -5.00 17.46 -14.73
N GLU A 7 -5.77 16.59 -15.37
CA GLU A 7 -5.87 15.18 -14.97
C GLU A 7 -4.50 14.49 -14.95
N ASN A 8 -3.62 14.83 -15.90
CA ASN A 8 -2.28 14.26 -16.00
C ASN A 8 -1.39 14.66 -14.81
N THR A 9 -1.46 15.91 -14.38
CA THR A 9 -0.66 16.47 -13.28
C THR A 9 -1.15 15.98 -11.94
N THR A 10 -2.48 15.89 -11.77
CA THR A 10 -3.12 15.27 -10.60
C THR A 10 -2.68 13.82 -10.44
N ILE A 11 -2.75 13.03 -11.53
CA ILE A 11 -2.29 11.64 -11.55
C ILE A 11 -0.78 11.54 -11.34
N ASN A 12 0.03 12.45 -11.90
CA ASN A 12 1.49 12.41 -11.80
C ASN A 12 2.04 12.82 -10.42
N LEU A 13 1.38 13.76 -9.76
CA LEU A 13 1.71 14.13 -8.39
C LEU A 13 1.11 13.15 -7.39
N GLY A 14 0.11 12.34 -7.76
CA GLY A 14 -0.61 11.50 -6.80
C GLY A 14 -1.40 12.34 -5.78
N SER A 15 -1.67 13.60 -6.12
CA SER A 15 -2.37 14.57 -5.28
C SER A 15 -3.86 14.42 -5.53
N PHE A 16 -4.55 13.73 -4.63
CA PHE A 16 -5.99 13.56 -4.69
C PHE A 16 -6.67 14.39 -3.61
N TYR A 17 -7.76 15.06 -3.98
CA TYR A 17 -8.69 15.65 -3.02
C TYR A 17 -9.12 14.60 -2.00
N THR A 18 -9.04 14.94 -0.71
CA THR A 18 -9.44 14.02 0.37
C THR A 18 -10.88 14.30 0.79
N PRO A 19 -11.83 13.36 0.56
CA PRO A 19 -13.22 13.60 0.93
C PRO A 19 -13.40 13.84 2.43
N SER A 20 -14.34 14.70 2.79
CA SER A 20 -14.61 15.09 4.18
C SER A 20 -14.87 13.89 5.11
N PHE A 21 -15.58 12.86 4.65
CA PHE A 21 -15.83 11.68 5.47
C PHE A 21 -14.54 10.90 5.81
N VAL A 22 -13.52 10.94 4.94
CA VAL A 22 -12.20 10.36 5.20
C VAL A 22 -11.42 11.22 6.20
N VAL A 23 -11.51 12.54 6.08
CA VAL A 23 -10.94 13.49 7.06
C VAL A 23 -11.56 13.27 8.45
N GLU A 24 -12.87 13.07 8.55
CA GLU A 24 -13.53 12.75 9.83
C GLU A 24 -13.08 11.39 10.38
N MET A 25 -12.78 10.39 9.53
CA MET A 25 -12.19 9.12 10.01
C MET A 25 -10.80 9.33 10.63
N VAL A 26 -9.98 10.22 10.07
CA VAL A 26 -8.66 10.59 10.62
C VAL A 26 -8.83 11.23 11.99
N TYR A 27 -9.73 12.20 12.13
CA TYR A 27 -10.00 12.85 13.42
C TYR A 27 -10.54 11.88 14.47
N LYS A 28 -11.47 11.00 14.11
CA LYS A 28 -11.96 9.94 15.01
C LYS A 28 -10.83 9.04 15.52
N LEU A 29 -9.86 8.71 14.67
CA LEU A 29 -8.71 7.91 15.06
C LEU A 29 -7.80 8.68 16.02
N LEU A 30 -7.56 9.98 15.77
CA LEU A 30 -6.82 10.86 16.68
C LEU A 30 -7.50 10.99 18.05
N GLU A 31 -8.80 11.30 18.08
CA GLU A 31 -9.61 11.49 19.29
C GLU A 31 -9.68 10.22 20.14
N LYS A 32 -9.70 9.04 19.50
CA LYS A 32 -9.66 7.75 20.18
C LYS A 32 -8.38 7.56 21.01
N HIS A 33 -7.24 8.08 20.54
CA HIS A 33 -5.92 7.81 21.11
C HIS A 33 -5.31 8.98 21.87
N ILE A 34 -5.79 10.21 21.67
CA ILE A 34 -5.22 11.43 22.22
C ILE A 34 -6.30 12.23 22.95
N LYS A 35 -6.15 12.36 24.28
CA LYS A 35 -7.14 13.04 25.13
C LYS A 35 -7.25 14.55 24.91
N ASN A 36 -6.14 15.23 24.64
CA ASN A 36 -6.10 16.69 24.53
C ASN A 36 -5.38 17.13 23.23
N LEU A 37 -6.11 17.07 22.12
CA LEU A 37 -5.62 17.47 20.80
C LEU A 37 -5.28 18.97 20.72
N ASN A 38 -5.98 19.84 21.46
CA ASN A 38 -5.71 21.29 21.51
C ASN A 38 -4.29 21.64 22.01
N SER A 39 -3.62 20.71 22.71
CA SER A 39 -2.25 20.92 23.18
C SER A 39 -1.17 20.66 22.11
N TYR A 40 -1.58 20.30 20.90
CA TYR A 40 -0.68 19.95 19.79
C TYR A 40 -0.78 20.97 18.66
N THR A 41 0.33 21.16 17.97
CA THR A 41 0.36 21.75 16.64
C THR A 41 0.19 20.65 15.61
N PHE A 42 -0.64 20.90 14.61
CA PHE A 42 -0.90 19.98 13.50
C PHE A 42 -0.16 20.44 12.26
N LEU A 43 0.60 19.55 11.65
CA LEU A 43 1.27 19.80 10.38
C LEU A 43 0.71 18.89 9.30
N ASP A 44 0.28 19.49 8.19
CA ASP A 44 0.15 18.80 6.92
C ASP A 44 1.18 19.37 5.95
N SER A 45 2.22 18.59 5.65
CA SER A 45 3.35 19.01 4.83
C SER A 45 3.13 18.83 3.32
N SER A 46 1.92 18.47 2.92
CA SER A 46 1.47 18.34 1.53
C SER A 46 -0.02 18.66 1.48
N CYS A 47 -0.39 19.82 2.03
CA CYS A 47 -1.76 20.10 2.43
C CYS A 47 -2.72 20.33 1.28
N GLY A 48 -2.22 20.58 0.07
CA GLY A 48 -3.02 20.99 -1.07
C GLY A 48 -3.94 22.16 -0.69
N TYR A 49 -5.25 21.89 -0.74
CA TYR A 49 -6.30 22.89 -0.47
C TYR A 49 -6.63 23.02 1.03
N GLY A 50 -5.92 22.30 1.90
CA GLY A 50 -6.14 22.29 3.34
C GLY A 50 -7.34 21.44 3.76
N ASP A 51 -7.60 20.34 3.05
CA ASP A 51 -8.78 19.47 3.28
C ASP A 51 -8.87 18.96 4.74
N PHE A 52 -7.73 18.83 5.41
CA PHE A 52 -7.64 18.38 6.80
C PHE A 52 -7.86 19.49 7.83
N PHE A 53 -7.90 20.77 7.46
CA PHE A 53 -7.98 21.90 8.41
C PHE A 53 -9.44 22.24 8.74
N THR A 54 -10.15 21.30 9.37
CA THR A 54 -11.61 21.38 9.58
C THR A 54 -12.04 21.69 11.01
N LYS A 55 -11.15 21.52 12.01
CA LYS A 55 -11.42 21.80 13.43
C LYS A 55 -10.68 23.06 13.90
N ASP A 56 -11.01 23.61 15.06
CA ASP A 56 -10.30 24.77 15.62
C ASP A 56 -9.01 24.35 16.35
N PHE A 57 -7.97 24.02 15.56
CA PHE A 57 -6.64 23.67 16.07
C PHE A 57 -5.57 24.58 15.48
N LYS A 58 -4.39 24.58 16.13
CA LYS A 58 -3.21 25.24 15.57
C LYS A 58 -2.64 24.41 14.41
N TYR A 59 -2.96 24.80 13.18
CA TYR A 59 -2.42 24.17 11.97
C TYR A 59 -1.21 24.89 11.39
N ILE A 60 -0.39 24.10 10.72
CA ILE A 60 0.62 24.51 9.76
C ILE A 60 0.37 23.73 8.48
N GLY A 61 0.27 24.44 7.36
CA GLY A 61 0.15 23.85 6.03
C GLY A 61 1.39 24.13 5.20
N ALA A 62 1.86 23.15 4.44
CA ALA A 62 2.86 23.36 3.42
C ALA A 62 2.53 22.59 2.15
N ASP A 63 2.85 23.19 1.01
CA ASP A 63 2.75 22.54 -0.29
C ASP A 63 3.72 23.19 -1.29
N ILE A 64 4.07 22.44 -2.33
CA ILE A 64 4.83 22.97 -3.48
C ILE A 64 3.91 23.69 -4.48
N ASP A 65 2.60 23.43 -4.40
CA ASP A 65 1.60 24.04 -5.27
C ASP A 65 1.06 25.35 -4.68
N LYS A 66 1.58 26.47 -5.19
CA LYS A 66 1.15 27.80 -4.76
C LYS A 66 -0.34 28.06 -4.96
N ILE A 67 -0.94 27.56 -6.05
CA ILE A 67 -2.35 27.81 -6.38
C ILE A 67 -3.25 27.05 -5.40
N ALA A 68 -2.84 25.85 -5.01
CA ALA A 68 -3.50 25.11 -3.94
C ALA A 68 -3.49 25.87 -2.61
N LEU A 69 -2.34 26.42 -2.24
CA LEU A 69 -2.16 27.17 -1.00
C LEU A 69 -3.01 28.44 -0.91
N GLU A 70 -3.30 29.10 -2.03
CA GLU A 70 -4.20 30.27 -2.07
C GLU A 70 -5.64 29.95 -1.64
N LYS A 71 -6.04 28.67 -1.62
CA LYS A 71 -7.36 28.22 -1.14
C LYS A 71 -7.39 27.88 0.35
N VAL A 72 -6.22 27.77 0.99
CA VAL A 72 -6.10 27.38 2.39
C VAL A 72 -6.43 28.57 3.29
N LYS A 73 -7.30 28.36 4.28
CA LYS A 73 -7.80 29.41 5.19
C LYS A 73 -7.22 29.29 6.61
N ILE A 74 -5.89 29.24 6.71
CA ILE A 74 -5.18 29.25 8.00
C ILE A 74 -4.04 30.29 7.97
N ASN A 75 -3.53 30.67 9.14
CA ASN A 75 -2.52 31.73 9.24
C ASN A 75 -1.08 31.28 8.91
N HIS A 76 -0.77 29.99 9.07
CA HIS A 76 0.60 29.47 8.94
C HIS A 76 0.74 28.55 7.73
N ILE A 77 1.02 29.15 6.57
CA ILE A 77 1.17 28.45 5.29
C ILE A 77 2.57 28.67 4.72
N PHE A 78 3.17 27.61 4.18
CA PHE A 78 4.51 27.63 3.59
C PHE A 78 4.48 27.08 2.16
N HIS A 79 4.81 27.91 1.18
CA HIS A 79 5.07 27.46 -0.19
C HIS A 79 6.50 26.89 -0.28
N THR A 80 6.63 25.57 -0.16
CA THR A 80 7.93 24.90 -0.11
C THR A 80 7.83 23.41 -0.46
N ASN A 81 8.91 22.85 -1.02
CA ASN A 81 9.04 21.40 -1.16
C ASN A 81 9.36 20.78 0.21
N ALA A 82 8.41 20.08 0.82
CA ALA A 82 8.58 19.45 2.13
C ALA A 82 9.71 18.40 2.21
N LEU A 83 10.19 17.87 1.07
CA LEU A 83 11.23 16.84 1.03
C LEU A 83 12.67 17.37 0.89
N LEU A 84 12.86 18.70 0.91
CA LEU A 84 14.17 19.35 0.87
C LEU A 84 14.51 20.05 2.18
N ASN A 85 15.73 19.88 2.69
CA ASN A 85 16.23 20.53 3.90
C ASN A 85 15.25 20.38 5.08
N ILE A 86 14.73 19.17 5.30
CA ILE A 86 13.67 18.93 6.29
C ILE A 86 14.18 19.14 7.72
N ASN A 87 13.54 20.06 8.45
CA ASN A 87 13.70 20.27 9.88
C ASN A 87 12.50 21.05 10.44
N ARG A 88 12.40 21.14 11.78
CA ARG A 88 11.30 21.87 12.45
C ARG A 88 11.32 23.38 12.19
N GLU A 89 12.51 23.99 12.09
CA GLU A 89 12.68 25.43 11.90
C GLU A 89 12.09 25.91 10.57
N LYS A 90 12.18 25.09 9.53
CA LYS A 90 11.58 25.33 8.21
C LYS A 90 10.08 25.64 8.28
N PHE A 91 9.38 25.04 9.24
CA PHE A 91 7.95 25.24 9.47
C PHE A 91 7.66 26.13 10.68
N LYS A 92 8.67 26.80 11.22
CA LYS A 92 8.59 27.62 12.46
C LYS A 92 8.06 26.84 13.67
N ILE A 93 8.36 25.54 13.76
CA ILE A 93 7.99 24.68 14.88
C ILE A 93 9.12 24.69 15.91
N LYS A 94 8.82 24.93 17.19
CA LYS A 94 9.86 24.91 18.24
C LYS A 94 10.32 23.48 18.54
N LYS A 95 11.56 23.32 19.01
CA LYS A 95 12.15 22.01 19.32
C LYS A 95 11.33 21.17 20.30
N ASN A 96 10.74 21.79 21.32
CA ASN A 96 9.96 21.11 22.36
C ASN A 96 8.44 21.19 22.11
N GLU A 97 8.02 21.69 20.95
CA GLU A 97 6.60 21.81 20.60
C GLU A 97 6.00 20.43 20.33
N LYS A 98 4.84 20.16 20.94
CA LYS A 98 4.09 18.94 20.68
C LYS A 98 3.53 18.99 19.27
N LEU A 99 3.75 17.92 18.50
CA LEU A 99 3.49 17.91 17.07
C LEU A 99 2.72 16.66 16.66
N ILE A 100 1.67 16.86 15.88
CA ILE A 100 0.95 15.81 15.16
C ILE A 100 1.12 16.07 13.67
N ILE A 101 1.51 15.05 12.91
CA ILE A 101 1.46 15.10 11.46
C ILE A 101 0.14 14.48 10.99
N ILE A 102 -0.58 15.19 10.13
CA ILE A 102 -1.81 14.71 9.48
C ILE A 102 -1.70 14.91 7.97
N GLY A 103 -2.53 14.22 7.21
CA GLY A 103 -2.66 14.48 5.78
C GLY A 103 -2.72 13.23 4.91
N ASN A 104 -2.80 13.48 3.62
CA ASN A 104 -2.76 12.46 2.58
C ASN A 104 -1.56 12.75 1.67
N PRO A 105 -0.33 12.34 2.07
CA PRO A 105 0.86 12.60 1.28
C PRO A 105 0.73 12.00 -0.12
N PRO A 106 1.27 12.68 -1.13
CA PRO A 106 1.26 12.16 -2.48
C PRO A 106 2.04 10.84 -2.55
N TYR A 107 1.41 9.82 -3.12
CA TYR A 107 2.03 8.53 -3.39
C TYR A 107 2.04 8.26 -4.89
N ASN A 108 3.19 7.85 -5.40
CA ASN A 108 3.31 7.47 -6.80
C ASN A 108 4.59 6.68 -7.05
N ASP A 109 4.44 5.46 -7.56
CA ASP A 109 5.57 4.61 -7.92
C ASP A 109 6.17 5.09 -9.25
N LYS A 110 7.44 5.53 -9.21
CA LYS A 110 8.18 5.95 -10.41
C LYS A 110 8.31 4.84 -11.46
N THR A 111 8.13 3.57 -11.07
CA THR A 111 8.24 2.41 -11.97
C THR A 111 6.93 2.02 -12.69
N SER A 112 5.81 2.71 -12.44
CA SER A 112 4.64 2.54 -13.31
C SER A 112 4.98 3.03 -14.71
N ILE A 113 4.99 2.08 -15.65
CA ILE A 113 5.49 2.15 -17.04
C ILE A 113 4.92 3.34 -17.83
N ILE A 114 3.80 3.90 -17.37
CA ILE A 114 2.97 4.83 -18.12
C ILE A 114 3.63 6.21 -18.32
N ASN A 115 4.54 6.70 -17.47
CA ASN A 115 5.09 8.07 -17.59
C ASN A 115 6.60 8.21 -17.28
N ALA A 116 7.42 7.17 -17.50
CA ALA A 116 8.83 7.13 -17.09
C ALA A 116 9.72 8.27 -17.66
N LYS A 117 9.37 8.84 -18.83
CA LYS A 117 10.11 9.96 -19.45
C LYS A 117 9.84 11.32 -18.80
N ILE A 118 8.66 11.54 -18.21
CA ILE A 118 8.25 12.82 -17.59
C ILE A 118 8.67 12.87 -16.10
N LYS A 119 8.78 11.70 -15.45
CA LYS A 119 9.01 11.54 -14.00
C LYS A 119 10.43 11.88 -13.49
N LYS A 120 11.39 12.26 -14.36
CA LYS A 120 12.80 12.48 -13.96
C LYS A 120 13.03 13.81 -13.25
N GLU A 121 12.28 14.87 -13.60
CA GLU A 121 12.57 16.24 -13.14
C GLU A 121 11.77 16.69 -11.90
N LEU A 122 10.64 16.04 -11.60
CA LEU A 122 9.61 16.61 -10.71
C LEU A 122 9.86 16.50 -9.19
N PHE A 123 10.89 15.78 -8.72
CA PHE A 123 11.04 15.53 -7.28
C PHE A 123 12.48 15.67 -6.81
N SER A 124 12.89 16.91 -6.59
CA SER A 124 14.02 17.22 -5.72
C SER A 124 13.70 16.74 -4.30
N CYS A 125 14.62 16.00 -3.69
CA CYS A 125 14.42 15.35 -2.40
C CYS A 125 15.78 15.09 -1.77
N ASP A 126 15.91 15.32 -0.46
CA ASP A 126 17.14 15.00 0.28
C ASP A 126 17.51 13.52 0.07
N GLU A 127 18.78 13.23 -0.23
CA GLU A 127 19.23 11.87 -0.59
C GLU A 127 18.88 10.82 0.50
N LYS A 128 18.87 11.21 1.78
CA LYS A 128 18.46 10.31 2.87
C LYS A 128 17.00 9.85 2.77
N LEU A 129 16.12 10.73 2.27
CA LEU A 129 14.68 10.53 2.15
C LEU A 129 14.31 9.80 0.84
N LYS A 130 15.10 10.01 -0.21
CA LYS A 130 14.84 9.53 -1.57
C LYS A 130 14.45 8.05 -1.65
N TYR A 131 13.29 7.81 -2.23
CA TYR A 131 12.84 6.48 -2.63
C TYR A 131 12.10 6.54 -3.97
N ARG A 132 11.92 5.37 -4.60
CA ARG A 132 11.22 5.27 -5.90
C ARG A 132 9.74 5.64 -5.80
N ASP A 133 9.16 5.48 -4.62
CA ASP A 133 7.81 5.91 -4.31
C ASP A 133 7.86 7.16 -3.41
N LEU A 134 7.14 8.20 -3.82
CA LEU A 134 7.10 9.48 -3.14
C LEU A 134 6.48 9.37 -1.73
N GLY A 135 5.46 8.52 -1.55
CA GLY A 135 4.79 8.39 -0.26
C GLY A 135 5.72 7.85 0.83
N ILE A 136 6.63 6.93 0.48
CA ILE A 136 7.68 6.47 1.40
C ILE A 136 8.68 7.59 1.73
N SER A 137 8.96 8.48 0.78
CA SER A 137 9.83 9.64 1.02
C SER A 137 9.20 10.61 2.03
N PHE A 138 7.88 10.82 1.97
CA PHE A 138 7.14 11.59 2.99
C PHE A 138 7.13 10.92 4.36
N LEU A 139 6.88 9.61 4.45
CA LEU A 139 6.96 8.90 5.74
C LEU A 139 8.35 9.04 6.37
N ARG A 140 9.42 8.96 5.57
CA ARG A 140 10.79 9.23 6.05
C ARG A 140 10.98 10.68 6.50
N SER A 141 10.38 11.66 5.82
CA SER A 141 10.55 13.08 6.19
C SER A 141 9.87 13.41 7.51
N TYR A 142 8.75 12.76 7.82
CA TYR A 142 8.04 12.90 9.09
C TYR A 142 8.91 12.57 10.29
N GLU A 143 9.74 11.53 10.18
CA GLU A 143 10.67 11.16 11.24
C GLU A 143 11.64 12.30 11.58
N CYS A 144 12.13 13.04 10.58
CA CYS A 144 13.05 14.16 10.77
C CYS A 144 12.44 15.35 11.52
N LEU A 145 11.10 15.42 11.59
CA LEU A 145 10.37 16.43 12.35
C LEU A 145 10.07 15.98 13.78
N GLU A 146 10.33 14.72 14.11
CA GLU A 146 10.13 14.16 15.44
C GLU A 146 8.74 14.42 16.06
N PRO A 147 7.62 14.25 15.35
CA PRO A 147 6.29 14.39 15.93
C PRO A 147 6.02 13.36 17.05
N ASP A 148 5.09 13.69 17.93
CA ASP A 148 4.59 12.77 18.94
C ASP A 148 3.71 11.68 18.29
N PHE A 149 2.90 12.10 17.32
CA PHE A 149 1.94 11.25 16.61
C PHE A 149 1.89 11.58 15.12
N ILE A 150 1.55 10.59 14.32
CA ILE A 150 1.39 10.73 12.87
C ILE A 150 0.11 10.00 12.48
N CYS A 151 -0.85 10.71 11.88
CA CYS A 151 -2.11 10.14 11.42
C CYS A 151 -2.34 10.48 9.95
N VAL A 152 -1.86 9.61 9.06
CA VAL A 152 -1.77 9.89 7.62
C VAL A 152 -2.30 8.75 6.78
N LEU A 153 -2.67 9.06 5.54
CA LEU A 153 -3.04 8.07 4.55
C LEU A 153 -1.82 7.60 3.78
N HIS A 154 -1.73 6.31 3.49
CA HIS A 154 -0.80 5.79 2.50
C HIS A 154 -1.24 4.41 1.99
N PRO A 155 -0.73 3.93 0.84
CA PRO A 155 -0.94 2.56 0.40
C PRO A 155 -0.58 1.54 1.49
N LEU A 156 -1.44 0.56 1.72
CA LEU A 156 -1.19 -0.50 2.71
C LEU A 156 0.06 -1.31 2.38
N SER A 157 0.38 -1.43 1.09
CA SER A 157 1.57 -2.12 0.58
C SER A 157 2.90 -1.59 1.14
N TYR A 158 2.93 -0.40 1.73
CA TYR A 158 4.13 0.12 2.42
C TYR A 158 4.46 -0.66 3.69
N LEU A 159 3.44 -1.20 4.35
CA LEU A 159 3.57 -1.99 5.56
C LEU A 159 3.66 -3.48 5.25
N ILE A 160 2.73 -3.99 4.44
CA ILE A 160 2.56 -5.45 4.28
C ILE A 160 3.54 -6.11 3.31
N LYS A 161 4.29 -5.32 2.52
CA LYS A 161 5.38 -5.83 1.67
C LYS A 161 6.72 -5.57 2.36
N GLU A 162 7.42 -6.63 2.72
CA GLU A 162 8.67 -6.54 3.48
C GLU A 162 9.71 -5.59 2.85
N ALA A 163 9.87 -5.62 1.52
CA ALA A 163 10.78 -4.73 0.82
C ALA A 163 10.42 -3.25 0.97
N ASN A 164 9.12 -2.91 0.90
CA ASN A 164 8.65 -1.54 1.11
C ASN A 164 8.76 -1.14 2.58
N PHE A 165 8.44 -2.07 3.49
CA PHE A 165 8.57 -1.84 4.93
C PHE A 165 10.02 -1.54 5.32
N LYS A 166 10.98 -2.35 4.82
CA LYS A 166 12.42 -2.09 4.99
C LYS A 166 12.81 -0.72 4.45
N ALA A 167 12.18 -0.28 3.36
CA ALA A 167 12.40 1.05 2.81
C ALA A 167 11.89 2.19 3.71
N LEU A 168 11.14 1.96 4.80
CA LEU A 168 10.77 3.05 5.72
C LEU A 168 11.96 3.58 6.54
N LYS A 169 13.09 2.85 6.61
CA LYS A 169 14.32 3.26 7.33
C LYS A 169 14.04 3.71 8.78
N ASP A 170 14.44 4.91 9.17
CA ASP A 170 14.37 5.42 10.54
C ASP A 170 12.93 5.62 11.02
N PHE A 171 11.99 5.86 10.09
CA PHE A 171 10.57 5.96 10.42
C PHE A 171 10.08 4.71 11.15
N LYS A 172 10.35 3.51 10.61
CA LYS A 172 9.94 2.27 11.28
C LYS A 172 10.73 1.98 12.57
N GLN A 173 11.88 2.62 12.78
CA GLN A 173 12.69 2.43 14.00
C GLN A 173 12.22 3.32 15.15
N LYS A 174 11.58 4.46 14.83
CA LYS A 174 11.18 5.49 15.81
C LYS A 174 9.67 5.63 15.98
N TYR A 175 8.88 4.93 15.18
CA TYR A 175 7.42 4.97 15.24
C TYR A 175 6.84 3.56 15.17
N LYS A 176 5.74 3.39 15.90
CA LYS A 176 4.98 2.14 15.92
C LYS A 176 3.57 2.40 15.41
N LEU A 177 3.09 1.56 14.50
CA LEU A 177 1.68 1.56 14.09
C LEU A 177 0.84 1.08 15.28
N VAL A 178 -0.01 1.96 15.82
CA VAL A 178 -0.85 1.67 16.99
C VAL A 178 -2.25 1.26 16.56
N ASP A 179 -2.77 1.92 15.53
CA ASP A 179 -4.10 1.66 15.00
C ASP A 179 -4.16 2.02 13.51
N GLY A 180 -5.13 1.49 12.81
CA GLY A 180 -5.33 1.84 11.41
C GLY A 180 -6.61 1.31 10.81
N LEU A 181 -7.09 2.02 9.80
CA LEU A 181 -8.35 1.75 9.14
C LEU A 181 -8.15 1.72 7.62
N ILE A 182 -8.47 0.60 7.00
CA ILE A 182 -8.32 0.40 5.56
C ILE A 182 -9.56 0.93 4.83
N ILE A 183 -9.31 1.69 3.77
CA ILE A 183 -10.29 2.19 2.82
C ILE A 183 -9.88 1.82 1.39
N SER A 184 -10.85 1.79 0.49
CA SER A 184 -10.61 1.52 -0.93
C SER A 184 -10.06 2.73 -1.67
N SER A 185 -9.08 2.54 -2.54
CA SER A 185 -8.62 3.59 -3.46
C SER A 185 -9.70 4.06 -4.45
N SER A 186 -10.81 3.32 -4.61
CA SER A 186 -11.97 3.75 -5.42
C SER A 186 -12.56 5.08 -4.94
N ILE A 187 -12.37 5.44 -3.67
CA ILE A 187 -12.82 6.72 -3.10
C ILE A 187 -12.14 7.91 -3.82
N PHE A 188 -10.87 7.75 -4.20
CA PHE A 188 -10.08 8.79 -4.87
C PHE A 188 -10.07 8.62 -6.39
N THR A 189 -10.08 7.37 -6.86
CA THR A 189 -10.00 7.02 -8.28
C THR A 189 -11.12 6.05 -8.67
N PRO A 190 -12.38 6.49 -8.72
CA PRO A 190 -13.52 5.59 -8.94
C PRO A 190 -13.53 4.95 -10.33
N LYS A 191 -12.90 5.59 -11.32
CA LYS A 191 -12.80 5.09 -12.71
C LYS A 191 -11.64 4.09 -12.92
N SER A 192 -10.84 3.79 -11.90
CA SER A 192 -9.72 2.84 -12.03
C SER A 192 -10.22 1.40 -12.23
N SER A 193 -9.57 0.64 -13.11
CA SER A 193 -9.90 -0.77 -13.37
C SER A 193 -9.44 -1.72 -12.25
N THR A 194 -8.61 -1.27 -11.32
CA THR A 194 -8.26 -2.04 -10.13
C THR A 194 -8.09 -1.10 -8.94
N HIS A 195 -8.80 -1.41 -7.86
CA HIS A 195 -8.69 -0.70 -6.60
C HIS A 195 -7.72 -1.42 -5.67
N PHE A 196 -7.01 -0.66 -4.86
CA PHE A 196 -6.03 -1.16 -3.90
C PHE A 196 -6.31 -0.58 -2.51
N PRO A 197 -5.87 -1.27 -1.44
CA PRO A 197 -6.05 -0.78 -0.08
C PRO A 197 -5.17 0.42 0.23
N ILE A 198 -5.80 1.47 0.75
CA ILE A 198 -5.15 2.59 1.43
C ILE A 198 -5.45 2.43 2.91
N ILE A 199 -4.49 2.70 3.77
CA ILE A 199 -4.68 2.68 5.23
C ILE A 199 -4.58 4.12 5.75
N ILE A 200 -5.57 4.50 6.57
CA ILE A 200 -5.47 5.63 7.49
C ILE A 200 -4.71 5.09 8.71
N SER A 201 -3.44 5.44 8.83
CA SER A 201 -2.55 4.86 9.82
C SER A 201 -2.30 5.83 10.96
N PHE A 202 -2.48 5.38 12.19
CA PHE A 202 -2.11 6.12 13.40
C PHE A 202 -0.83 5.53 14.00
N TYR A 203 0.23 6.31 13.92
CA TYR A 203 1.54 6.00 14.48
C TYR A 203 1.81 6.84 15.72
N LYS A 204 2.54 6.25 16.67
CA LYS A 204 3.04 6.92 17.87
C LYS A 204 4.57 6.83 17.90
N LYS A 205 5.23 7.91 18.33
CA LYS A 205 6.67 7.92 18.59
C LYS A 205 7.00 6.86 19.64
N ASP A 206 7.95 6.00 19.32
CA ASP A 206 8.33 4.86 20.15
C ASP A 206 9.84 4.61 20.06
N LYS A 207 10.46 4.20 21.17
CA LYS A 207 11.92 4.00 21.24
C LYS A 207 12.40 2.75 20.51
N LYS A 208 11.53 1.76 20.32
CA LYS A 208 11.84 0.48 19.66
C LYS A 208 11.28 0.43 18.24
N GLY A 209 10.25 1.23 17.96
CA GLY A 209 9.57 1.28 16.67
C GLY A 209 8.83 -0.02 16.36
N MET A 210 8.95 -0.48 15.12
CA MET A 210 8.36 -1.70 14.59
C MET A 210 9.34 -2.42 13.65
N ASP A 211 9.40 -3.74 13.80
CA ASP A 211 10.00 -4.65 12.82
C ASP A 211 8.92 -5.30 11.95
N PHE A 212 9.34 -6.15 11.01
CA PHE A 212 8.38 -6.77 10.09
C PHE A 212 7.56 -7.87 10.79
N GLU A 213 8.10 -8.50 11.83
CA GLU A 213 7.36 -9.46 12.64
C GLU A 213 6.19 -8.78 13.35
N TYR A 214 6.41 -7.59 13.91
CA TYR A 214 5.35 -6.76 14.47
C TYR A 214 4.24 -6.51 13.45
N ILE A 215 4.58 -6.12 12.22
CA ILE A 215 3.60 -5.91 11.16
C ILE A 215 2.87 -7.21 10.78
N LYS A 216 3.57 -8.34 10.76
CA LYS A 216 2.92 -9.63 10.49
C LYS A 216 1.89 -10.02 11.55
N ASN A 217 2.12 -9.62 12.79
CA ASN A 217 1.24 -9.86 13.93
C ASN A 217 0.18 -8.76 14.13
N PHE A 218 0.23 -7.66 13.37
CA PHE A 218 -0.76 -6.60 13.47
C PHE A 218 -2.08 -7.02 12.80
N THR A 219 -3.21 -6.80 13.47
CA THR A 219 -4.53 -7.04 12.90
C THR A 219 -5.02 -5.81 12.15
N PHE A 220 -5.05 -5.89 10.83
CA PHE A 220 -5.58 -4.85 9.96
C PHE A 220 -7.10 -4.93 9.91
N LYS A 221 -7.77 -3.77 9.88
CA LYS A 221 -9.23 -3.66 9.81
C LYS A 221 -9.64 -2.71 8.69
N SER A 222 -10.72 -2.99 7.97
CA SER A 222 -11.30 -2.09 6.97
C SER A 222 -12.57 -1.41 7.47
N VAL A 223 -13.00 -0.35 6.77
CA VAL A 223 -14.28 0.34 7.05
C VAL A 223 -15.51 -0.56 6.87
N GLU A 224 -15.40 -1.58 6.02
CA GLU A 224 -16.42 -2.63 5.83
C GLU A 224 -16.29 -3.76 6.87
N ASN A 225 -15.50 -3.53 7.92
CA ASN A 225 -15.25 -4.44 9.02
C ASN A 225 -14.54 -5.76 8.62
N TYR A 226 -13.92 -5.84 7.44
CA TYR A 226 -13.01 -6.96 7.16
C TYR A 226 -11.78 -6.84 8.07
N SER A 227 -11.25 -7.98 8.53
CA SER A 227 -10.03 -8.00 9.33
C SER A 227 -9.11 -9.14 8.93
N PHE A 228 -7.82 -8.91 8.98
CA PHE A 228 -6.82 -9.95 8.72
C PHE A 228 -5.50 -9.67 9.43
N CYS A 229 -4.70 -10.72 9.65
CA CYS A 229 -3.33 -10.65 10.15
C CYS A 229 -2.42 -11.39 9.16
N LEU A 230 -1.24 -10.87 8.84
CA LEU A 230 -0.40 -11.50 7.80
C LEU A 230 0.11 -12.87 8.24
N LYS A 231 0.32 -13.07 9.54
CA LYS A 231 0.79 -14.35 10.10
C LYS A 231 -0.20 -15.50 9.88
N ASP A 232 -1.48 -15.18 9.66
CA ASP A 232 -2.54 -16.18 9.51
C ASP A 232 -2.55 -16.78 8.10
N PHE A 233 -1.72 -16.25 7.19
CA PHE A 233 -1.60 -16.74 5.82
C PHE A 233 -0.30 -17.51 5.61
N ASP A 234 -0.43 -18.68 4.99
CA ASP A 234 0.66 -19.27 4.23
C ASP A 234 0.61 -18.73 2.80
N PHE A 235 1.75 -18.21 2.32
CA PHE A 235 1.84 -17.53 1.04
C PHE A 235 2.54 -18.41 0.00
N ILE A 236 2.06 -18.35 -1.24
CA ILE A 236 2.53 -19.22 -2.32
C ILE A 236 4.02 -19.02 -2.64
N ASN A 237 4.57 -17.85 -2.33
CA ASN A 237 5.99 -17.53 -2.53
C ASN A 237 6.94 -18.38 -1.68
N ASN A 238 6.44 -19.09 -0.67
CA ASN A 238 7.17 -20.13 0.06
C ASN A 238 7.44 -21.36 -0.83
N TYR A 239 6.65 -21.56 -1.89
CA TYR A 239 6.68 -22.74 -2.76
C TYR A 239 7.10 -22.43 -4.21
N VAL A 240 6.96 -21.18 -4.65
CA VAL A 240 7.26 -20.78 -6.03
C VAL A 240 8.10 -19.51 -6.13
N ARG A 241 8.83 -19.38 -7.25
CA ARG A 241 9.52 -18.13 -7.58
C ARG A 241 8.52 -17.13 -8.15
N LYS A 242 8.60 -15.89 -7.68
CA LYS A 242 7.76 -14.78 -8.15
C LYS A 242 8.32 -14.07 -9.38
N TYR A 243 9.63 -14.10 -9.56
CA TYR A 243 10.33 -13.36 -10.60
C TYR A 243 11.13 -14.30 -11.51
N PRO A 244 11.33 -13.93 -12.79
CA PRO A 244 12.17 -14.67 -13.72
C PRO A 244 13.60 -14.83 -13.18
N ASN A 245 14.18 -16.00 -13.40
CA ASN A 245 15.61 -16.23 -13.22
C ASN A 245 16.24 -16.54 -14.58
N LEU A 246 16.86 -15.51 -15.19
CA LEU A 246 17.47 -15.61 -16.51
C LEU A 246 18.68 -16.57 -16.53
N ASN A 247 19.31 -16.78 -15.37
CA ASN A 247 20.49 -17.64 -15.22
C ASN A 247 20.14 -19.12 -15.00
N ASP A 248 18.86 -19.47 -14.82
CA ASP A 248 18.44 -20.84 -14.60
C ASP A 248 18.49 -21.64 -15.91
N LYS A 249 19.47 -22.53 -16.05
CA LYS A 249 19.73 -23.31 -17.29
C LYS A 249 18.85 -24.56 -17.44
N ARG A 250 18.09 -24.93 -16.40
CA ARG A 250 17.27 -26.15 -16.43
C ARG A 250 16.19 -26.07 -17.51
N LYS A 251 15.81 -27.23 -18.07
CA LYS A 251 14.72 -27.34 -19.06
C LYS A 251 13.38 -27.14 -18.36
N ALA A 252 12.69 -26.05 -18.70
CA ALA A 252 11.35 -25.77 -18.20
C ALA A 252 10.33 -26.72 -18.84
N ILE A 253 9.32 -27.11 -18.08
CA ILE A 253 8.18 -27.89 -18.59
C ILE A 253 6.98 -26.99 -18.94
N ALA A 254 6.97 -25.77 -18.41
CA ALA A 254 5.99 -24.73 -18.71
C ALA A 254 6.58 -23.34 -18.42
N TYR A 255 5.83 -22.32 -18.80
CA TYR A 255 6.20 -20.92 -18.63
C TYR A 255 5.05 -20.16 -17.97
N PHE A 256 5.36 -19.32 -16.99
CA PHE A 256 4.38 -18.57 -16.21
C PHE A 256 4.74 -17.09 -16.17
N HIS A 257 3.76 -16.20 -16.17
CA HIS A 257 4.01 -14.77 -16.04
C HIS A 257 4.48 -14.40 -14.62
N THR A 258 5.40 -13.44 -14.49
CA THR A 258 5.83 -12.87 -13.21
C THR A 258 4.67 -12.66 -12.22
N LEU A 259 4.84 -13.16 -10.99
CA LEU A 259 3.89 -13.04 -9.88
C LEU A 259 4.21 -11.79 -9.05
N ARG A 260 3.17 -11.08 -8.63
CA ARG A 260 3.31 -9.97 -7.67
C ARG A 260 2.31 -10.15 -6.55
N ASP A 261 1.22 -9.39 -6.57
CA ASP A 261 0.10 -9.49 -5.65
C ASP A 261 -1.17 -9.95 -6.37
N ILE A 262 -2.24 -10.15 -5.59
CA ILE A 262 -3.55 -10.59 -6.09
C ILE A 262 -4.08 -9.61 -7.15
N ASN A 263 -3.91 -8.30 -6.96
CA ASN A 263 -4.31 -7.29 -7.95
C ASN A 263 -3.56 -7.44 -9.28
N ALA A 264 -2.27 -7.74 -9.26
CA ALA A 264 -1.52 -8.02 -10.48
C ALA A 264 -1.98 -9.33 -11.15
N LEU A 265 -2.29 -10.36 -10.36
CA LEU A 265 -2.80 -11.64 -10.87
C LEU A 265 -4.13 -11.46 -11.63
N LYS A 266 -5.04 -10.62 -11.12
CA LYS A 266 -6.32 -10.30 -11.78
C LYS A 266 -6.12 -9.80 -13.21
N ARG A 267 -5.13 -8.93 -13.43
CA ARG A 267 -4.87 -8.30 -14.74
C ARG A 267 -4.02 -9.14 -15.68
N ASN A 268 -3.06 -9.89 -15.15
CA ASN A 268 -2.04 -10.55 -15.98
C ASN A 268 -2.46 -11.95 -16.43
N LYS A 269 -1.91 -12.42 -17.56
CA LYS A 269 -1.99 -13.84 -17.93
C LYS A 269 -1.22 -14.68 -16.92
N THR A 270 -1.56 -15.97 -16.84
CA THR A 270 -0.92 -16.96 -15.96
C THR A 270 0.09 -17.78 -16.76
N PHE A 271 -0.32 -18.91 -17.34
CA PHE A 271 0.54 -19.68 -18.24
C PHE A 271 0.77 -18.96 -19.57
N MET A 272 2.01 -19.01 -20.07
CA MET A 272 2.46 -18.29 -21.27
C MET A 272 2.88 -19.25 -22.37
N LYS A 273 2.49 -18.95 -23.61
CA LYS A 273 2.98 -19.66 -24.82
C LYS A 273 4.33 -19.11 -25.29
N ASN A 274 4.49 -17.80 -25.26
CA ASN A 274 5.69 -17.10 -25.74
C ASN A 274 6.51 -16.60 -24.55
N ILE A 275 7.83 -16.79 -24.60
CA ILE A 275 8.77 -16.39 -23.55
C ILE A 275 9.16 -14.93 -23.75
N ASN A 276 9.25 -14.17 -22.66
CA ASN A 276 9.79 -12.82 -22.64
C ASN A 276 10.51 -12.54 -21.31
N SER A 277 10.96 -11.30 -21.12
CA SER A 277 11.68 -10.85 -19.90
C SER A 277 10.87 -10.97 -18.61
N ASN A 278 9.55 -11.16 -18.67
CA ASN A 278 8.64 -11.35 -17.52
C ASN A 278 8.21 -12.82 -17.35
N THR A 279 8.94 -13.77 -17.94
CA THR A 279 8.55 -15.18 -17.93
C THR A 279 9.35 -15.97 -16.89
N ILE A 280 8.63 -16.61 -15.98
CA ILE A 280 9.14 -17.59 -15.02
C ILE A 280 9.19 -18.97 -15.68
N LYS A 281 10.32 -19.66 -15.54
CA LYS A 281 10.46 -21.08 -15.89
C LYS A 281 9.81 -21.94 -14.82
N VAL A 282 8.91 -22.83 -15.23
CA VAL A 282 8.21 -23.79 -14.35
C VAL A 282 8.84 -25.17 -14.51
N PHE A 283 9.03 -25.88 -13.41
CA PHE A 283 9.66 -27.20 -13.36
C PHE A 283 8.70 -28.23 -12.77
N LYS A 284 9.05 -29.51 -12.86
CA LYS A 284 8.15 -30.61 -12.46
C LYS A 284 7.83 -30.54 -10.97
N GLU A 285 8.83 -30.21 -10.14
CA GLU A 285 8.73 -30.17 -8.68
C GLU A 285 7.81 -29.06 -8.15
N ASN A 286 7.49 -28.04 -8.94
CA ASN A 286 6.66 -26.91 -8.50
C ASN A 286 5.47 -26.60 -9.42
N LEU A 287 5.24 -27.45 -10.44
CA LEU A 287 4.17 -27.28 -11.42
C LEU A 287 2.80 -27.09 -10.77
N THR A 288 2.48 -27.92 -9.77
CA THR A 288 1.17 -27.96 -9.12
C THR A 288 0.81 -26.64 -8.44
N TYR A 289 1.79 -25.95 -7.87
CA TYR A 289 1.59 -24.61 -7.31
C TYR A 289 1.34 -23.54 -8.37
N TYR A 290 1.96 -23.63 -9.55
CA TYR A 290 1.65 -22.71 -10.66
C TYR A 290 0.26 -22.98 -11.25
N ILE A 291 -0.16 -24.24 -11.31
CA ILE A 291 -1.54 -24.61 -11.67
C ILE A 291 -2.52 -24.07 -10.60
N TYR A 292 -2.20 -24.23 -9.33
CA TYR A 292 -2.97 -23.64 -8.24
C TYR A 292 -3.17 -22.13 -8.42
N ILE A 293 -2.11 -21.39 -8.75
CA ILE A 293 -2.21 -19.94 -8.99
C ILE A 293 -3.10 -19.64 -10.20
N HIS A 294 -3.06 -20.47 -11.24
CA HIS A 294 -3.95 -20.35 -12.39
C HIS A 294 -5.42 -20.41 -11.97
N PHE A 295 -5.81 -21.39 -11.16
CA PHE A 295 -7.16 -21.50 -10.64
C PHE A 295 -7.49 -20.42 -9.61
N PHE A 296 -6.56 -20.05 -8.71
CA PHE A 296 -6.76 -18.96 -7.75
C PHE A 296 -7.22 -17.68 -8.45
N LYS A 297 -6.63 -17.38 -9.62
CA LYS A 297 -7.04 -16.23 -10.45
C LYS A 297 -8.53 -16.27 -10.80
N GLU A 298 -9.07 -17.44 -11.13
CA GLU A 298 -10.48 -17.60 -11.52
C GLU A 298 -11.41 -17.24 -10.38
N PHE A 299 -11.01 -17.41 -9.12
CA PHE A 299 -11.88 -17.12 -7.97
C PHE A 299 -11.61 -15.75 -7.34
N CYS A 300 -10.43 -15.15 -7.55
CA CYS A 300 -9.97 -13.98 -6.78
C CYS A 300 -10.82 -12.71 -6.96
N TYR A 301 -11.75 -12.69 -7.92
CA TYR A 301 -12.77 -11.64 -8.03
C TYR A 301 -13.69 -11.57 -6.80
N LYS A 302 -13.86 -12.68 -6.08
CA LYS A 302 -14.68 -12.73 -4.86
C LYS A 302 -14.00 -12.05 -3.66
N LEU A 303 -12.66 -11.96 -3.66
CA LEU A 303 -11.93 -11.39 -2.54
C LEU A 303 -12.15 -9.87 -2.46
N PRO A 304 -12.37 -9.33 -1.25
CA PRO A 304 -12.47 -7.89 -1.03
C PRO A 304 -11.21 -7.14 -1.47
N TYR A 305 -11.35 -5.86 -1.80
CA TYR A 305 -10.22 -5.03 -2.25
C TYR A 305 -9.07 -4.99 -1.24
N CYS A 306 -9.36 -5.14 0.06
CA CYS A 306 -8.34 -5.06 1.12
C CYS A 306 -7.28 -6.17 1.03
N PHE A 307 -7.60 -7.28 0.35
CA PHE A 307 -6.66 -8.37 0.05
C PHE A 307 -5.83 -8.10 -1.21
N GLY A 308 -6.17 -7.07 -2.00
CA GLY A 308 -5.61 -6.87 -3.35
C GLY A 308 -4.09 -6.73 -3.40
N ASN A 309 -3.47 -6.17 -2.35
CA ASN A 309 -2.02 -6.07 -2.22
C ASN A 309 -1.38 -7.23 -1.44
N LEU A 310 -2.12 -8.26 -1.02
CA LEU A 310 -1.51 -9.46 -0.45
C LEU A 310 -0.85 -10.30 -1.53
N ASP A 311 0.12 -11.09 -1.11
CA ASP A 311 0.58 -12.21 -1.94
C ASP A 311 -0.53 -13.27 -2.01
N ILE A 312 -0.46 -14.13 -3.02
CA ILE A 312 -1.41 -15.23 -3.18
C ILE A 312 -1.20 -16.18 -1.99
N PHE A 313 -2.27 -16.52 -1.29
CA PHE A 313 -2.24 -17.40 -0.13
C PHE A 313 -2.78 -18.80 -0.46
N ILE A 314 -2.47 -19.76 0.40
CA ILE A 314 -2.77 -21.17 0.23
C ILE A 314 -3.08 -21.84 1.57
N ASP A 315 -4.04 -22.78 1.57
CA ASP A 315 -4.21 -23.75 2.64
C ASP A 315 -3.49 -25.02 2.17
N LYS A 316 -2.25 -25.21 2.66
CA LYS A 316 -1.35 -26.23 2.13
C LYS A 316 -1.91 -27.65 2.31
N ASP A 317 -2.49 -27.93 3.47
CA ASP A 317 -3.01 -29.25 3.80
C ASP A 317 -4.23 -29.61 2.94
N LYS A 318 -5.14 -28.65 2.73
CA LYS A 318 -6.28 -28.88 1.82
C LYS A 318 -5.86 -28.91 0.36
N PHE A 319 -4.84 -28.13 -0.02
CA PHE A 319 -4.31 -28.13 -1.39
C PHE A 319 -3.77 -29.51 -1.78
N LEU A 320 -3.03 -30.17 -0.89
CA LEU A 320 -2.48 -31.51 -1.15
C LEU A 320 -3.57 -32.54 -1.51
N LYS A 321 -4.80 -32.36 -1.01
CA LYS A 321 -5.94 -33.25 -1.30
C LYS A 321 -6.49 -33.10 -2.72
N ILE A 322 -6.20 -31.97 -3.40
CA ILE A 322 -6.65 -31.70 -4.77
C ILE A 322 -5.49 -31.68 -5.78
N GLU A 323 -4.26 -31.94 -5.34
CA GLU A 323 -3.06 -31.83 -6.18
C GLU A 323 -3.14 -32.68 -7.44
N GLN A 324 -3.63 -33.92 -7.32
CA GLN A 324 -3.77 -34.83 -8.45
C GLN A 324 -4.78 -34.32 -9.48
N GLU A 325 -5.87 -33.71 -9.04
CA GLU A 325 -6.89 -33.14 -9.93
C GLU A 325 -6.32 -31.95 -10.73
N LEU A 326 -5.49 -31.11 -10.09
CA LEU A 326 -4.79 -30.02 -10.75
C LEU A 326 -3.81 -30.53 -11.83
N LEU A 327 -3.05 -31.59 -11.53
CA LEU A 327 -2.17 -32.24 -12.51
C LEU A 327 -2.94 -32.86 -13.68
N ASN A 328 -4.05 -33.54 -13.39
CA ASN A 328 -4.90 -34.14 -14.42
C ASN A 328 -5.42 -33.06 -15.37
N TRP A 329 -5.92 -31.93 -14.84
CA TRP A 329 -6.31 -30.78 -15.66
C TRP A 329 -5.19 -30.30 -16.57
N PHE A 330 -3.98 -30.12 -16.03
CA PHE A 330 -2.85 -29.60 -16.80
C PHE A 330 -2.42 -30.53 -17.94
N TYR A 331 -2.43 -31.85 -17.68
CA TYR A 331 -2.11 -32.87 -18.68
C TYR A 331 -3.29 -33.29 -19.54
N LYS A 332 -4.43 -32.61 -19.45
CA LYS A 332 -5.66 -32.91 -20.21
C LYS A 332 -6.17 -34.35 -20.00
N LYS A 333 -6.04 -34.85 -18.77
CA LYS A 333 -6.65 -36.09 -18.30
C LYS A 333 -8.00 -35.79 -17.65
N GLU A 334 -8.80 -36.82 -17.44
CA GLU A 334 -10.04 -36.70 -16.66
C GLU A 334 -9.72 -36.24 -15.23
N PHE A 335 -10.51 -35.28 -14.72
CA PHE A 335 -10.33 -34.67 -13.41
C PHE A 335 -11.67 -34.23 -12.83
N ASP A 336 -11.77 -34.22 -11.51
CA ASP A 336 -12.94 -33.71 -10.80
C ASP A 336 -12.82 -32.20 -10.59
N LYS A 337 -13.46 -31.44 -11.49
CA LYS A 337 -13.51 -29.97 -11.38
C LYS A 337 -14.20 -29.51 -10.09
N GLN A 338 -15.22 -30.24 -9.61
CA GLN A 338 -15.98 -29.85 -8.43
C GLN A 338 -15.11 -29.83 -7.18
N LYS A 339 -14.16 -30.78 -7.04
CA LYS A 339 -13.17 -30.76 -5.95
C LYS A 339 -12.33 -29.48 -5.94
N ILE A 340 -11.85 -29.06 -7.11
CA ILE A 340 -11.06 -27.82 -7.25
C ILE A 340 -11.91 -26.60 -6.88
N GLU A 341 -13.13 -26.50 -7.42
CA GLU A 341 -14.03 -25.39 -7.12
C GLU A 341 -14.40 -25.32 -5.63
N ASN A 342 -14.66 -26.47 -5.00
CA ASN A 342 -15.00 -26.56 -3.59
C ASN A 342 -13.84 -26.11 -2.71
N TYR A 343 -12.61 -26.48 -3.04
CA TYR A 343 -11.42 -25.99 -2.33
C TYR A 343 -11.39 -24.45 -2.33
N PHE A 344 -11.53 -23.78 -3.48
CA PHE A 344 -11.43 -22.33 -3.55
C PHE A 344 -12.64 -21.63 -2.91
N LYS A 345 -13.85 -22.21 -3.01
CA LYS A 345 -15.04 -21.74 -2.28
C LYS A 345 -14.79 -21.74 -0.78
N MET A 346 -14.29 -22.86 -0.23
CA MET A 346 -13.98 -22.98 1.19
C MET A 346 -12.84 -22.02 1.61
N LEU A 347 -11.75 -21.99 0.85
CA LEU A 347 -10.61 -21.12 1.11
C LEU A 347 -11.06 -19.66 1.23
N PHE A 348 -11.92 -19.19 0.33
CA PHE A 348 -12.35 -17.79 0.33
C PHE A 348 -13.49 -17.52 1.30
N SER A 349 -14.40 -18.46 1.53
CA SER A 349 -15.48 -18.30 2.52
C SER A 349 -14.96 -17.95 3.92
N THR A 350 -13.75 -18.42 4.26
CA THR A 350 -13.07 -18.08 5.53
C THR A 350 -12.81 -16.57 5.67
N TYR A 351 -12.79 -15.82 4.56
CA TYR A 351 -12.44 -14.40 4.48
C TYR A 351 -13.56 -13.53 3.90
N LEU A 352 -14.67 -14.15 3.47
CA LEU A 352 -15.87 -13.46 3.04
C LEU A 352 -16.81 -13.39 4.24
N LYS A 353 -17.45 -12.24 4.41
CA LYS A 353 -18.60 -12.15 5.29
C LYS A 353 -19.82 -12.61 4.50
N GLU A 354 -20.68 -13.38 5.14
CA GLU A 354 -22.01 -13.73 4.61
C GLU A 354 -22.85 -12.48 4.34
#